data_AF-A0A914Z856-F1
#
_entry.id   AF-A0A914Z856-F1
#
_cell.length_a   1.000
_cell.length_b   1.000
_cell.length_c   1.000
_cell.angle_alpha   90.00
_cell.angle_beta   90.00
_cell.angle_gamma   90.00
#
_symmetry.space_group_name_H-M   'P 1'
#
loop_
_entity.id
_entity.type
_entity.pdbx_description
1 polymer ?
#
loop_
_entity_poly.entity_id
_entity_poly.type
_entity_poly.pdbx_seq_one_letter_code
_entity_poly.pdbx_strand_id
1 'polypeptide(L)'
;MPDAKAVQAKGVHMGYGANIKTAITPTKIWDDGVYTYFSFYETAPIPAIFKTITGQEMTVNSTVLSNQVVRVSGISNYWILRSGEMEVVIKRYNPVPAGVPVSRAPAKPVTKQNEARYDR
;
A
#
# COMPACT_ATOMS: atom_id res chain seq x y z
N MET A 1 -7.61 23.57 31.62
CA MET A 1 -7.62 22.46 30.65
C MET A 1 -6.62 22.83 29.57
N PRO A 2 -5.48 22.15 29.39
CA PRO A 2 -4.55 22.52 28.33
C PRO A 2 -5.16 22.15 26.97
N ASP A 3 -4.89 23.02 26.01
CA ASP A 3 -5.52 23.09 24.70
C ASP A 3 -5.32 21.81 23.88
N ALA A 4 -6.43 21.21 23.45
CA ALA A 4 -6.41 20.20 22.40
C ALA A 4 -5.92 20.89 21.12
N LYS A 5 -4.62 20.75 20.81
CA LYS A 5 -4.07 21.11 19.51
C LYS A 5 -5.00 20.52 18.44
N ALA A 6 -5.61 21.38 17.64
CA ALA A 6 -6.32 20.97 16.44
C ALA A 6 -5.34 20.17 15.57
N VAL A 7 -5.54 18.86 15.51
CA VAL A 7 -4.86 18.00 14.55
C VAL A 7 -5.41 18.41 13.20
N GLN A 8 -4.62 19.12 12.38
CA GLN A 8 -4.97 19.34 10.98
C GLN A 8 -5.25 17.97 10.37
N ALA A 9 -6.47 17.79 9.85
CA ALA A 9 -6.81 16.60 9.07
C ALA A 9 -5.88 16.58 7.85
N LYS A 10 -4.78 15.81 7.97
CA LYS A 10 -3.89 15.55 6.86
C LYS A 10 -4.73 14.75 5.89
N GLY A 11 -4.98 15.32 4.70
CA GLY A 11 -5.90 14.76 3.73
C GLY A 11 -5.72 13.26 3.48
N VAL A 12 -6.79 12.61 3.05
CA VAL A 12 -6.84 11.15 2.86
C VAL A 12 -5.72 10.65 1.93
N HIS A 13 -4.90 9.71 2.39
CA HIS A 13 -3.84 9.06 1.61
C HIS A 13 -4.29 7.71 1.05
N MET A 14 -4.05 7.47 -0.25
CA MET A 14 -4.53 6.28 -0.98
C MET A 14 -3.39 5.45 -1.60
N GLY A 15 -2.13 5.89 -1.44
CA GLY A 15 -0.99 5.27 -2.09
C GLY A 15 -0.57 3.97 -1.40
N TYR A 16 -1.21 2.86 -1.76
CA TYR A 16 -0.91 1.53 -1.24
C TYR A 16 -0.84 0.48 -2.35
N GLY A 17 0.00 -0.54 -2.17
CA GLY A 17 0.12 -1.65 -3.11
C GLY A 17 0.35 -2.98 -2.41
N ALA A 18 -0.24 -4.04 -2.94
CA ALA A 18 -0.06 -5.41 -2.46
C ALA A 18 1.07 -6.11 -3.23
N ASN A 19 1.82 -6.98 -2.56
CA ASN A 19 2.83 -7.83 -3.20
C ASN A 19 2.21 -8.93 -4.08
N ILE A 20 1.04 -9.45 -3.69
CA ILE A 20 0.30 -10.51 -4.39
C ILE A 20 -1.21 -10.28 -4.28
N LYS A 21 -1.96 -10.78 -5.26
CA LYS A 21 -3.43 -10.75 -5.29
C LYS A 21 -4.02 -12.11 -4.93
N THR A 22 -4.77 -12.18 -3.83
CA THR A 22 -5.44 -13.38 -3.29
C THR A 22 -6.84 -13.01 -2.80
N ALA A 23 -7.55 -13.97 -2.18
CA ALA A 23 -8.87 -13.73 -1.60
C ALA A 23 -8.88 -12.72 -0.44
N ILE A 24 -7.74 -12.55 0.25
CA ILE A 24 -7.59 -11.58 1.35
C ILE A 24 -6.95 -10.26 0.90
N THR A 25 -6.80 -10.01 -0.40
CA THR A 25 -6.29 -8.72 -0.88
C THR A 25 -7.39 -7.66 -0.79
N PRO A 26 -7.15 -6.53 -0.10
CA PRO A 26 -8.11 -5.43 -0.03
C PRO A 26 -8.43 -4.87 -1.43
N THR A 27 -9.68 -4.46 -1.64
CA THR A 27 -10.12 -3.75 -2.84
C THR A 27 -9.72 -2.28 -2.83
N LYS A 28 -9.64 -1.69 -1.63
CA LYS A 28 -9.23 -0.30 -1.42
C LYS A 28 -8.54 -0.17 -0.07
N ILE A 29 -7.50 0.67 -0.01
CA ILE A 29 -6.75 0.96 1.21
C ILE A 29 -6.54 2.46 1.30
N TRP A 30 -6.78 3.03 2.49
CA TRP A 30 -6.52 4.44 2.75
C TRP A 30 -6.19 4.74 4.19
N ASP A 31 -5.56 5.89 4.44
CA ASP A 31 -5.38 6.42 5.79
C ASP A 31 -5.79 7.89 5.88
N ASP A 32 -6.19 8.30 7.09
CA ASP A 32 -6.64 9.67 7.42
C ASP A 32 -5.60 10.46 8.26
N GLY A 33 -4.35 9.97 8.32
CA GLY A 33 -3.33 10.52 9.21
C GLY A 33 -3.28 9.86 10.60
N VAL A 34 -4.31 9.10 11.00
CA VAL A 34 -4.42 8.49 12.34
C VAL A 34 -4.72 6.99 12.25
N TYR A 35 -5.67 6.60 11.42
CA TYR A 35 -6.11 5.23 11.18
C TYR A 35 -5.86 4.82 9.74
N THR A 36 -5.64 3.52 9.53
CA THR A 36 -5.64 2.91 8.19
C THR A 36 -6.91 2.07 8.01
N TYR A 37 -7.48 2.08 6.82
CA TYR A 37 -8.74 1.43 6.47
C TYR A 37 -8.49 0.47 5.30
N PHE A 38 -9.01 -0.75 5.43
CA PHE A 38 -8.92 -1.80 4.41
C PHE A 38 -10.34 -2.22 4.03
N SER A 39 -10.76 -1.96 2.80
CA SER A 39 -12.01 -2.48 2.25
C SER A 39 -11.76 -3.83 1.61
N PHE A 40 -12.63 -4.80 1.89
CA PHE A 40 -12.62 -6.11 1.26
C PHE A 40 -13.90 -6.31 0.45
N TYR A 41 -13.93 -7.34 -0.41
CA TYR A 41 -15.19 -7.79 -0.99
C TYR A 41 -16.09 -8.35 0.11
N GLU A 42 -17.42 -8.24 -0.05
CA GLU A 42 -18.39 -8.73 0.94
C GLU A 42 -18.27 -10.23 1.21
N THR A 43 -17.89 -11.01 0.19
CA THR A 43 -17.69 -12.46 0.28
C THR A 43 -16.26 -12.86 0.64
N ALA A 44 -15.34 -11.90 0.79
CA ALA A 44 -13.94 -12.21 1.10
C ALA A 44 -13.75 -12.51 2.59
N PRO A 45 -12.88 -13.47 2.94
CA PRO A 45 -12.52 -13.70 4.34
C PRO A 45 -11.80 -12.46 4.89
N ILE A 46 -12.11 -12.10 6.14
CA ILE A 46 -11.46 -10.98 6.81
C ILE A 46 -10.18 -11.45 7.50
N PRO A 47 -9.01 -10.93 7.09
CA PRO A 47 -7.73 -11.38 7.63
C PRO A 47 -7.44 -10.77 8.99
N ALA A 48 -6.53 -11.41 9.74
CA ALA A 48 -5.82 -10.75 10.81
C ALA A 48 -4.82 -9.74 10.19
N ILE A 49 -4.75 -8.54 10.77
CA ILE A 49 -3.92 -7.44 10.24
C ILE A 49 -2.84 -7.10 11.25
N PHE A 50 -1.60 -7.06 10.78
CA PHE A 50 -0.41 -6.73 11.55
C PHE A 50 0.32 -5.57 10.90
N LYS A 51 1.05 -4.78 11.68
CA LYS A 51 2.04 -3.84 11.16
C LYS A 51 3.44 -4.45 11.27
N THR A 52 4.34 -4.05 10.37
CA THR A 52 5.77 -4.35 10.51
C THR A 52 6.61 -3.10 10.27
N ILE A 53 7.68 -2.94 11.05
CA ILE A 53 8.62 -1.80 10.95
C ILE A 53 10.03 -2.30 10.60
N THR A 54 10.46 -3.38 11.24
CA THR A 54 11.81 -3.96 11.12
C THR A 54 11.79 -5.46 10.78
N GLY A 55 10.70 -5.95 10.18
CA GLY A 55 10.52 -7.36 9.87
C GLY A 55 9.78 -8.15 10.95
N GLN A 56 9.65 -7.62 12.16
CA GLN A 56 8.79 -8.21 13.20
C GLN A 56 7.33 -7.77 13.03
N GLU A 57 6.41 -8.72 13.08
CA GLU A 57 4.97 -8.46 13.07
C GLU A 57 4.50 -7.99 14.45
N MET A 58 3.76 -6.90 14.48
CA MET A 58 3.12 -6.37 15.68
C MET A 58 1.61 -6.38 15.51
N THR A 59 0.91 -6.87 16.53
CA THR A 59 -0.55 -6.79 16.61
C THR A 59 -0.98 -5.33 16.68
N VAL A 60 -2.16 -5.05 16.12
CA VAL A 60 -2.81 -3.76 16.20
C VAL A 60 -4.27 -3.95 16.59
N ASN A 61 -4.82 -2.95 17.27
CA ASN A 61 -6.26 -2.93 17.49
C ASN A 61 -6.97 -2.66 16.17
N SER A 62 -7.99 -3.46 15.90
CA SER A 62 -8.81 -3.36 14.69
C SER A 62 -10.30 -3.37 15.03
N THR A 63 -11.10 -2.79 14.14
CA THR A 63 -12.56 -2.82 14.21
C THR A 63 -13.10 -3.02 12.81
N VAL A 64 -13.98 -4.02 12.65
CA VAL A 64 -14.74 -4.19 11.41
C VAL A 64 -15.92 -3.21 11.44
N LEU A 65 -16.01 -2.39 10.40
CA LEU A 65 -17.11 -1.45 10.15
C LEU A 65 -18.08 -2.07 9.13
N SER A 66 -19.11 -1.32 8.75
CA SER A 66 -20.02 -1.70 7.64
C SER A 66 -19.28 -1.88 6.32
N ASN A 67 -19.86 -2.67 5.40
CA ASN A 67 -19.39 -2.88 4.03
C ASN A 67 -17.96 -3.46 3.95
N GLN A 68 -17.62 -4.38 4.88
CA GLN A 68 -16.29 -5.00 4.98
C GLN A 68 -15.11 -4.05 4.97
N VAL A 69 -15.27 -2.89 5.63
CA VAL A 69 -14.15 -2.00 5.92
C VAL A 69 -13.58 -2.32 7.28
N VAL A 70 -12.31 -2.70 7.35
CA VAL A 70 -11.57 -2.87 8.60
C VAL A 70 -10.76 -1.62 8.88
N ARG A 71 -11.04 -0.95 10.00
CA ARG A 71 -10.23 0.16 10.52
C ARG A 71 -9.18 -0.40 11.48
N VAL A 72 -7.93 0.01 11.34
CA VAL A 72 -6.84 -0.34 12.26
C VAL A 72 -6.17 0.90 12.83
N SER A 73 -5.66 0.78 14.05
CA SER A 73 -4.92 1.86 14.71
C SER A 73 -3.58 2.14 14.06
N GLY A 74 -3.35 3.40 13.68
CA GLY A 74 -2.06 3.90 13.22
C GLY A 74 -1.86 3.85 11.71
N ILE A 75 -0.67 4.33 11.31
CA ILE A 75 -0.12 4.28 9.96
C ILE A 75 1.14 3.43 9.99
N SER A 76 1.35 2.64 8.94
CA SER A 76 2.58 1.88 8.74
C SER A 76 3.02 1.94 7.28
N ASN A 77 4.34 1.87 7.07
CA ASN A 77 4.92 1.68 5.73
C ASN A 77 4.61 0.29 5.19
N TYR A 78 4.42 -0.68 6.09
CA TYR A 78 4.11 -2.06 5.74
C TYR A 78 3.05 -2.65 6.67
N TRP A 79 2.08 -3.31 6.05
CA TRP A 79 1.06 -4.12 6.72
C TRP A 79 1.13 -5.55 6.23
N ILE A 80 0.81 -6.49 7.10
CA ILE A 80 0.78 -7.92 6.80
C ILE A 80 -0.62 -8.43 7.12
N LEU A 81 -1.23 -9.09 6.15
CA LEU A 81 -2.56 -9.68 6.24
C LEU A 81 -2.38 -11.19 6.25
N ARG A 82 -2.96 -11.88 7.24
CA ARG A 82 -2.89 -13.34 7.37
C ARG A 82 -4.28 -13.95 7.48
N SER A 83 -4.50 -15.07 6.79
CA SER A 83 -5.69 -15.92 6.95
C SER A 83 -5.40 -17.32 6.46
N GLY A 84 -5.44 -18.32 7.36
CA GLY A 84 -4.97 -19.66 7.05
C GLY A 84 -3.51 -19.64 6.56
N GLU A 85 -3.27 -20.19 5.38
CA GLU A 85 -1.95 -20.21 4.73
C GLU A 85 -1.67 -18.96 3.87
N MET A 86 -2.65 -18.07 3.71
CA MET A 86 -2.49 -16.87 2.88
C MET A 86 -1.76 -15.76 3.65
N GLU A 87 -0.80 -15.16 2.99
CA GLU A 87 -0.07 -13.97 3.43
C GLU A 87 -0.06 -12.90 2.33
N VAL A 88 -0.44 -11.68 2.68
CA VAL A 88 -0.36 -10.51 1.77
C VAL A 88 0.37 -9.39 2.49
N VAL A 89 1.42 -8.86 1.86
CA VAL A 89 2.17 -7.69 2.31
C VAL A 89 1.68 -6.47 1.54
N ILE A 90 1.22 -5.47 2.28
CA ILE A 90 0.82 -4.17 1.75
C ILE A 90 1.92 -3.15 2.03
N LYS A 91 2.37 -2.46 1.00
CA LYS A 91 3.30 -1.32 1.10
C LYS A 91 2.53 -0.01 0.97
N ARG A 92 2.82 0.95 1.85
CA ARG A 92 2.43 2.35 1.70
C ARG A 92 3.48 3.08 0.88
N TYR A 93 3.07 3.69 -0.22
CA TYR A 93 3.92 4.58 -1.01
C TYR A 93 3.77 5.99 -0.47
N ASN A 94 4.89 6.66 -0.19
CA ASN A 94 4.82 8.10 0.03
C ASN A 94 4.48 8.79 -1.30
N PRO A 95 3.62 9.82 -1.31
CA PRO A 95 3.52 10.70 -2.45
C PRO A 95 4.91 11.25 -2.73
N VAL A 96 5.39 11.12 -3.98
CA VAL A 96 6.58 11.86 -4.40
C VAL A 96 6.25 13.34 -4.21
N PRO A 97 7.04 14.12 -3.43
CA PRO A 97 6.80 15.55 -3.33
C PRO A 97 6.78 16.15 -4.73
N ALA A 98 5.73 16.89 -5.06
CA ALA A 98 5.62 17.57 -6.35
C ALA A 98 6.87 18.44 -6.54
N GLY A 99 7.74 18.06 -7.49
CA GLY A 99 9.01 18.75 -7.75
C GLY A 99 10.27 17.88 -7.66
N VAL A 100 10.20 16.63 -7.18
CA VAL A 100 11.34 15.70 -7.29
C VAL A 100 11.35 15.07 -8.70
N PRO A 101 12.38 15.29 -9.54
CA PRO A 101 12.48 14.62 -10.83
C PRO A 101 12.62 13.11 -10.60
N VAL A 102 11.67 12.33 -11.12
CA VAL A 102 11.83 10.87 -11.18
C VAL A 102 12.90 10.60 -12.24
N SER A 103 14.14 10.38 -11.81
CA SER A 103 15.20 9.90 -12.68
C SER A 103 14.76 8.56 -13.26
N ARG A 104 14.30 8.56 -14.51
CA ARG A 104 14.06 7.33 -15.26
C ARG A 104 15.44 6.70 -15.47
N ALA A 105 15.59 5.45 -15.04
CA ALA A 105 16.81 4.69 -15.32
C ALA A 105 17.14 4.79 -16.82
N PRO A 106 18.43 4.92 -17.20
CA PRO A 106 18.77 5.05 -18.61
C PRO A 106 18.28 3.81 -19.35
N ALA A 107 17.49 4.03 -20.39
CA ALA A 107 17.10 2.96 -21.31
C ALA A 107 18.39 2.28 -21.80
N LYS A 108 18.46 0.96 -21.72
CA LYS A 108 19.55 0.19 -22.35
C LYS A 108 19.66 0.65 -23.81
N PRO A 109 20.86 0.93 -24.34
CA PRO A 109 21.01 1.25 -25.75
C PRO A 109 20.44 0.10 -26.58
N VAL A 110 19.44 0.39 -27.41
CA VAL A 110 18.98 -0.56 -28.43
C VAL A 110 20.07 -0.56 -29.49
N THR A 111 20.92 -1.60 -29.49
CA THR A 111 21.83 -1.88 -30.60
C THR A 111 20.99 -2.10 -31.85
N LYS A 112 21.01 -1.15 -32.79
CA LYS A 112 20.47 -1.38 -34.14
C LYS A 112 21.39 -2.37 -34.84
N GLN A 113 21.01 -3.65 -34.84
CA GLN A 113 21.39 -4.55 -35.92
C GLN A 113 20.49 -4.24 -37.12
N ASN A 114 21.04 -4.48 -38.32
CA ASN A 114 20.40 -4.44 -39.65
C ASN A 114 20.64 -3.13 -40.40
N GLU A 115 21.00 -3.10 -41.69
CA GLU A 115 21.22 -4.10 -42.73
C GLU A 115 21.93 -3.33 -43.85
N ALA A 116 23.08 -3.81 -44.34
CA ALA A 116 23.65 -3.31 -45.59
C ALA A 116 23.98 -4.52 -46.46
N ARG A 117 22.93 -5.03 -47.12
CA ARG A 117 23.03 -5.80 -48.36
C ARG A 117 22.06 -5.18 -49.36
N TYR A 118 22.55 -5.09 -50.60
CA TYR A 118 21.99 -4.50 -51.83
C TYR A 118 22.17 -2.97 -51.92
N ASP A 119 22.92 -2.40 -52.88
CA ASP A 119 22.85 -2.63 -54.33
C ASP A 119 24.18 -2.33 -55.06
N ARG A 120 24.51 -3.19 -56.06
CA ARG A 120 25.46 -3.11 -57.19
C ARG A 120 26.98 -2.95 -56.99
#